data_AF-A0A9E5B0Q5-F1
#
_entry.id   AF-A0A9E5B0Q5-F1
#
_cell.length_a   1.000
_cell.length_b   1.000
_cell.length_c   1.000
_cell.angle_alpha   90.00
_cell.angle_beta   90.00
_cell.angle_gamma   90.00
#
_symmetry.space_group_name_H-M   'P 1'
#
loop_
_entity.id
_entity.type
_entity.pdbx_description
1 polymer ?
#
loop_
_entity_poly.entity_id
_entity_poly.type
_entity_poly.pdbx_seq_one_letter_code
_entity_poly.pdbx_strand_id
1 'polypeptide(L)'
;MKIILLFAALVCAAFAAQAQTTPHSWKKIQLSTEFWSEGAHIGDFNKDGKMDVASGPYWYAGPEFKSKHEIYPATRRSKSTKNGQPVEFAGFKGALGNENEYSDNFISYTHDFNGDGWMDYLVIGFPG
;
A
#
# COMPACT_ATOMS: atom_id res chain seq x y z
N MET A 1 49.13 -35.83 16.62
CA MET A 1 47.69 -36.16 16.51
C MET A 1 46.77 -35.22 17.29
N LYS A 2 47.08 -34.85 18.55
CA LYS A 2 46.26 -33.91 19.36
C LYS A 2 46.14 -32.48 18.77
N ILE A 3 47.17 -31.97 18.11
CA ILE A 3 47.18 -30.60 17.52
C ILE A 3 46.28 -30.48 16.28
N ILE A 4 46.17 -31.55 15.48
CA ILE A 4 45.35 -31.57 14.25
C ILE A 4 43.85 -31.57 14.60
N LEU A 5 43.48 -32.24 15.70
CA LEU A 5 42.10 -32.26 16.21
C LEU A 5 41.66 -30.90 16.78
N LEU A 6 42.56 -30.12 17.39
CA LEU A 6 42.25 -28.75 17.83
C LEU A 6 42.00 -27.79 16.66
N PHE A 7 42.76 -27.93 15.57
CA PHE A 7 42.60 -27.08 14.39
C PHE A 7 41.30 -27.38 13.63
N ALA A 8 40.92 -28.66 13.51
CA ALA A 8 39.66 -29.06 12.91
C ALA A 8 38.43 -28.57 13.72
N ALA A 9 38.52 -28.57 15.05
CA ALA A 9 37.46 -28.06 15.92
C ALA A 9 37.26 -26.54 15.81
N LEU A 10 38.35 -25.77 15.65
CA LEU A 10 38.28 -24.31 15.45
C LEU A 10 37.67 -23.93 14.08
N VAL A 11 37.94 -24.70 13.03
CA VAL A 11 37.37 -24.45 11.70
C VAL A 11 35.87 -24.72 11.66
N CYS A 12 35.38 -25.77 12.35
CA CYS A 12 33.94 -26.02 12.46
C CYS A 12 33.17 -24.94 13.24
N ALA A 13 33.79 -24.31 14.24
CA ALA A 13 33.16 -23.24 15.01
C ALA A 13 32.98 -21.94 14.19
N ALA A 14 33.82 -21.69 13.17
CA ALA A 14 33.72 -20.52 12.31
C ALA A 14 32.54 -20.58 11.32
N PHE A 15 32.09 -21.78 10.93
CA PHE A 15 30.93 -21.97 10.07
C PHE A 15 29.59 -21.98 10.82
N ALA A 16 29.61 -21.99 12.15
CA ALA A 16 28.41 -21.89 12.99
C ALA A 16 27.95 -20.45 13.24
N ALA A 17 28.53 -19.46 12.54
CA ALA A 17 27.98 -18.11 12.47
C ALA A 17 26.62 -18.18 11.77
N GLN A 18 25.58 -18.43 12.57
CA GLN A 18 24.18 -18.43 12.18
C GLN A 18 23.91 -17.18 11.34
N ALA A 19 23.23 -17.36 10.20
CA ALA A 19 22.57 -16.26 9.53
C ALA A 19 21.63 -15.61 10.56
N GLN A 20 22.06 -14.50 11.13
CA GLN A 20 21.27 -13.76 12.10
C GLN A 20 20.11 -13.15 11.32
N THR A 21 18.95 -13.79 11.42
CA THR A 21 17.70 -13.25 10.88
C THR A 21 17.37 -12.03 11.73
N THR A 22 17.91 -10.88 11.38
CA THR A 22 17.50 -9.60 11.96
C THR A 22 16.01 -9.45 11.67
N PRO A 23 15.13 -9.41 12.70
CA PRO A 23 13.71 -9.24 12.45
C PRO A 23 13.51 -7.90 11.73
N HIS A 24 12.94 -7.93 10.53
CA HIS A 24 12.53 -6.71 9.85
C HIS A 24 11.38 -6.08 10.64
N SER A 25 11.56 -4.86 11.11
CA SER A 25 10.49 -4.07 11.69
C SER A 25 9.87 -3.21 10.59
N TRP A 26 8.54 -3.09 10.63
CA TRP A 26 7.77 -2.30 9.67
C TRP A 26 7.03 -1.20 10.42
N LYS A 27 7.04 0.02 9.85
CA LYS A 27 6.20 1.11 10.33
C LYS A 27 4.89 1.11 9.52
N LYS A 28 3.76 0.94 10.20
CA LYS A 28 2.44 1.13 9.57
C LYS A 28 2.14 2.63 9.47
N ILE A 29 1.75 3.07 8.28
CA ILE A 29 1.16 4.39 8.04
C ILE A 29 -0.23 4.13 7.44
N GLN A 30 -1.26 4.70 8.04
CA GLN A 30 -2.63 4.59 7.52
C GLN A 30 -2.93 5.84 6.68
N LEU A 31 -3.19 5.64 5.39
CA LEU A 31 -3.45 6.73 4.44
C LEU A 31 -4.92 7.20 4.48
N SER A 32 -5.86 6.26 4.59
CA SER A 32 -7.28 6.57 4.77
C SER A 32 -7.97 5.52 5.66
N THR A 33 -9.09 5.92 6.26
CA THR A 33 -10.06 5.05 6.93
C THR A 33 -11.26 4.70 6.03
N GLU A 34 -11.37 5.33 4.86
CA GLU A 34 -12.44 5.12 3.90
C GLU A 34 -12.04 4.04 2.89
N PHE A 35 -13.02 3.30 2.37
CA PHE A 35 -12.79 2.34 1.30
C PHE A 35 -13.11 2.97 -0.06
N TRP A 36 -12.06 3.27 -0.82
CA TRP A 36 -12.16 3.88 -2.15
C TRP A 36 -11.73 2.98 -3.30
N SER A 37 -10.91 1.97 -3.01
CA SER A 37 -10.32 1.11 -4.02
C SER A 37 -9.88 -0.23 -3.46
N GLU A 38 -9.98 -1.28 -4.28
CA GLU A 38 -9.20 -2.50 -4.11
C GLU A 38 -7.78 -2.31 -4.66
N GLY A 39 -7.65 -1.54 -5.76
CA GLY A 39 -6.39 -1.24 -6.41
C GLY A 39 -5.59 -0.13 -5.74
N ALA A 40 -4.27 -0.20 -5.83
CA ALA A 40 -3.35 0.88 -5.50
C ALA A 40 -2.08 0.77 -6.34
N HIS A 41 -1.38 1.88 -6.55
CA HIS A 41 -0.11 1.91 -7.28
C HIS A 41 0.78 3.06 -6.76
N ILE A 42 2.01 3.17 -7.26
CA ILE A 42 2.97 4.23 -6.88
C ILE A 42 3.40 5.06 -8.09
N GLY A 43 3.67 6.35 -7.93
CA GLY A 43 4.15 7.24 -8.99
C GLY A 43 4.78 8.48 -8.39
N ASP A 44 5.63 9.20 -9.13
CA ASP A 44 6.06 10.56 -8.73
C ASP A 44 5.14 11.57 -9.43
N PHE A 45 4.01 11.90 -8.79
CA PHE A 45 2.96 12.72 -9.40
C PHE A 45 3.28 14.21 -9.37
N ASN A 46 4.18 14.65 -8.47
CA ASN A 46 4.55 16.05 -8.30
C ASN A 46 5.97 16.38 -8.81
N LYS A 47 6.71 15.39 -9.33
CA LYS A 47 8.08 15.51 -9.86
C LYS A 47 9.09 16.00 -8.82
N ASP A 48 8.88 15.66 -7.55
CA ASP A 48 9.81 16.02 -6.48
C ASP A 48 10.91 14.96 -6.24
N GLY A 49 10.89 13.87 -7.02
CA GLY A 49 11.85 12.77 -6.95
C GLY A 49 11.55 11.76 -5.85
N LYS A 50 10.42 11.87 -5.15
CA LYS A 50 9.95 10.89 -4.17
C LYS A 50 8.76 10.12 -4.73
N MET A 51 8.66 8.85 -4.36
CA MET A 51 7.52 8.03 -4.73
C MET A 51 6.31 8.36 -3.87
N ASP A 52 5.20 8.62 -4.54
CA ASP A 52 3.88 8.79 -3.95
C ASP A 52 3.06 7.50 -4.05
N VAL A 53 1.95 7.45 -3.33
CA VAL A 53 0.97 6.34 -3.40
C VAL A 53 -0.31 6.86 -4.02
N ALA A 54 -0.87 6.18 -5.02
CA ALA A 54 -2.21 6.40 -5.54
C ALA A 54 -3.15 5.26 -5.11
N SER A 55 -4.33 5.63 -4.61
CA SER A 55 -5.40 4.69 -4.22
C SER A 55 -6.74 5.42 -4.27
N GLY A 56 -7.66 4.88 -5.08
CA GLY A 56 -8.96 5.48 -5.29
C GLY A 56 -8.84 6.87 -5.92
N PRO A 57 -9.65 7.87 -5.49
CA PRO A 57 -9.62 9.21 -6.04
C PRO A 57 -8.41 10.04 -5.60
N TYR A 58 -7.44 9.48 -4.86
CA TYR A 58 -6.37 10.25 -4.24
C TYR A 58 -4.97 9.73 -4.58
N TRP A 59 -4.01 10.65 -4.65
CA TRP A 59 -2.60 10.34 -4.42
C TRP A 59 -2.09 11.00 -3.13
N TYR A 60 -1.12 10.37 -2.48
CA TYR A 60 -0.56 10.76 -1.18
C TYR A 60 0.93 11.06 -1.34
N ALA A 61 1.32 12.29 -1.06
CA ALA A 61 2.68 12.78 -1.30
C ALA A 61 3.71 12.13 -0.37
N GLY A 62 4.73 11.49 -0.94
CA GLY A 62 5.82 10.88 -0.19
C GLY A 62 6.84 11.88 0.38
N PRO A 63 7.72 11.45 1.29
CA PRO A 63 7.73 10.14 1.96
C PRO A 63 6.86 10.10 3.23
N GLU A 64 6.31 11.23 3.70
CA GLU A 64 5.52 11.26 4.93
C GLU A 64 4.06 10.85 4.73
N PHE A 65 3.54 10.93 3.50
CA PHE A 65 2.16 10.59 3.12
C PHE A 65 1.08 11.35 3.92
N LYS A 66 1.39 12.58 4.33
CA LYS A 66 0.50 13.45 5.12
C LYS A 66 -0.40 14.35 4.27
N SER A 67 0.04 14.67 3.05
CA SER A 67 -0.76 15.42 2.08
C SER A 67 -1.40 14.45 1.11
N LYS A 68 -2.69 14.65 0.83
CA LYS A 68 -3.40 13.94 -0.24
C LYS A 68 -3.99 14.92 -1.23
N HIS A 69 -4.06 14.50 -2.48
CA HIS A 69 -4.52 15.30 -3.61
C HIS A 69 -5.50 14.48 -4.43
N GLU A 70 -6.57 15.11 -4.90
CA GLU A 70 -7.60 14.44 -5.69
C GLU A 70 -7.14 14.26 -7.16
N ILE A 71 -7.26 13.04 -7.68
CA ILE A 71 -7.01 12.67 -9.08
C ILE A 71 -8.31 12.77 -9.89
N TYR A 72 -9.42 12.32 -9.29
CA TYR A 72 -10.77 12.41 -9.85
C TYR A 72 -11.80 12.59 -8.72
N PRO A 73 -13.02 13.10 -9.01
CA PRO A 73 -13.99 13.47 -7.97
C PRO A 73 -14.33 12.37 -6.94
N ALA A 74 -14.10 12.66 -5.65
CA ALA A 74 -14.42 11.76 -4.54
C ALA A 74 -15.88 11.87 -4.05
N THR A 75 -16.83 11.67 -4.96
CA THR A 75 -18.26 11.94 -4.74
C THR A 75 -19.04 10.80 -4.06
N ARG A 76 -18.49 9.58 -4.05
CA ARG A 76 -19.17 8.41 -3.46
C ARG A 76 -19.49 8.64 -1.98
N ARG A 77 -20.74 8.40 -1.60
CA ARG A 77 -21.23 8.33 -0.22
C ARG A 77 -22.03 7.05 -0.04
N SER A 78 -21.82 6.39 1.09
CA SER A 78 -22.46 5.12 1.42
C SER A 78 -23.13 5.21 2.78
N LYS A 79 -24.23 4.46 2.94
CA LYS A 79 -24.94 4.29 4.21
C LYS A 79 -24.84 2.83 4.65
N SER A 80 -24.60 2.61 5.94
CA SER A 80 -24.55 1.27 6.54
C SER A 80 -25.03 1.34 8.00
N THR A 81 -24.97 0.23 8.71
CA THR A 81 -25.27 0.13 10.14
C THR A 81 -24.02 -0.28 10.91
N LYS A 82 -23.63 0.51 11.92
CA LYS A 82 -22.54 0.19 12.85
C LYS A 82 -23.10 0.07 14.26
N ASN A 83 -22.98 -1.09 14.89
CA ASN A 83 -23.54 -1.38 16.21
C ASN A 83 -25.04 -1.07 16.33
N GLY A 84 -25.82 -1.36 15.27
CA GLY A 84 -27.26 -1.09 15.22
C GLY A 84 -27.63 0.38 14.95
N GLN A 85 -26.66 1.27 14.78
CA GLN A 85 -26.91 2.69 14.47
C GLN A 85 -26.58 3.00 13.00
N PRO A 86 -27.41 3.79 12.30
CA PRO A 86 -27.13 4.20 10.93
C PRO A 86 -25.90 5.11 10.87
N VAL A 87 -25.04 4.86 9.88
CA VAL A 87 -23.86 5.68 9.58
C VAL A 87 -23.84 6.03 8.11
N GLU A 88 -23.40 7.25 7.80
CA GLU A 88 -23.11 7.71 6.45
C GLU A 88 -21.63 8.10 6.38
N PHE A 89 -20.95 7.70 5.31
CA PHE A 89 -19.51 7.93 5.15
C PHE A 89 -19.13 8.06 3.67
N ALA A 90 -17.94 8.61 3.43
CA ALA A 90 -17.38 8.70 2.10
C ALA A 90 -16.73 7.38 1.66
N GLY A 91 -16.84 7.08 0.36
CA GLY A 91 -16.36 5.82 -0.21
C GLY A 91 -17.43 4.74 -0.31
N PHE A 92 -17.02 3.57 -0.77
CA PHE A 92 -17.83 2.36 -0.94
C PHE A 92 -17.94 1.62 0.39
N LYS A 93 -18.94 0.74 0.54
CA LYS A 93 -19.11 -0.02 1.79
C LYS A 93 -17.91 -0.92 2.07
N GLY A 94 -17.27 -1.48 1.03
CA GLY A 94 -16.18 -2.43 1.21
C GLY A 94 -16.61 -3.56 2.13
N ALA A 95 -15.72 -4.00 3.04
CA ALA A 95 -16.07 -4.97 4.08
C ALA A 95 -16.59 -4.34 5.39
N LEU A 96 -17.13 -3.11 5.36
CA LEU A 96 -17.63 -2.44 6.56
C LEU A 96 -19.03 -2.97 6.95
N GLY A 97 -19.05 -3.79 8.00
CA GLY A 97 -20.28 -4.35 8.57
C GLY A 97 -20.60 -5.73 8.00
N ASN A 98 -21.89 -6.01 7.79
CA ASN A 98 -22.37 -7.25 7.17
C ASN A 98 -22.72 -7.07 5.69
N GLU A 99 -22.37 -5.92 5.11
CA GLU A 99 -22.67 -5.54 3.74
C GLU A 99 -21.35 -5.41 2.98
N ASN A 100 -21.30 -5.96 1.76
CA ASN A 100 -20.14 -5.85 0.89
C ASN A 100 -20.50 -5.11 -0.39
N GLU A 101 -19.58 -4.26 -0.84
CA GLU A 101 -19.68 -3.55 -2.11
C GLU A 101 -18.27 -3.35 -2.67
N TYR A 102 -18.08 -3.66 -3.94
CA TYR A 102 -16.84 -3.40 -4.65
C TYR A 102 -16.74 -1.93 -5.03
N SER A 103 -15.51 -1.46 -5.24
CA SER A 103 -15.28 -0.11 -5.74
C SER A 103 -15.24 -0.07 -7.27
N ASP A 104 -15.38 1.14 -7.83
CA ASP A 104 -15.13 1.39 -9.25
C ASP A 104 -13.63 1.38 -9.60
N ASN A 105 -12.74 1.06 -8.65
CA ASN A 105 -11.28 1.05 -8.79
C ASN A 105 -10.67 -0.27 -8.28
N PHE A 106 -10.71 -1.27 -9.16
CA PHE A 106 -10.31 -2.64 -8.84
C PHE A 106 -8.83 -2.90 -9.12
N ILE A 107 -8.36 -2.49 -10.30
CA ILE A 107 -6.96 -2.57 -10.74
C ILE A 107 -6.48 -1.17 -11.09
N SER A 108 -5.25 -0.87 -10.68
CA SER A 108 -4.64 0.45 -10.77
C SER A 108 -3.25 0.35 -11.38
N TYR A 109 -2.94 1.23 -12.33
CA TYR A 109 -1.60 1.40 -12.89
C TYR A 109 -1.23 2.87 -12.97
N THR A 110 0.06 3.17 -12.81
CA THR A 110 0.60 4.50 -13.12
C THR A 110 1.66 4.39 -14.18
N HIS A 111 1.57 5.26 -15.17
CA HIS A 111 2.56 5.42 -16.22
C HIS A 111 2.35 6.77 -16.89
N ASP A 112 3.33 7.28 -17.63
CA ASP A 112 3.08 8.35 -18.59
C ASP A 112 2.46 7.73 -19.86
N PHE A 113 1.15 7.48 -19.83
CA PHE A 113 0.43 6.84 -20.92
C PHE A 113 0.28 7.75 -22.13
N ASN A 114 0.22 9.07 -21.89
CA ASN A 114 -0.02 10.06 -22.93
C ASN A 114 1.28 10.69 -23.50
N GLY A 115 2.43 10.52 -22.83
CA GLY A 115 3.74 11.01 -23.27
C GLY A 115 4.04 12.47 -22.93
N ASP A 116 3.30 13.10 -22.01
CA ASP A 116 3.50 14.50 -21.60
C ASP A 116 4.54 14.66 -20.48
N GLY A 117 5.11 13.55 -20.04
CA GLY A 117 6.13 13.47 -19.00
C GLY A 117 5.56 13.52 -17.59
N TRP A 118 4.25 13.56 -17.37
CA TRP A 118 3.63 13.41 -16.05
C TRP A 118 3.11 12.00 -15.84
N MET A 119 3.01 11.59 -14.58
CA MET A 119 2.44 10.29 -14.23
C MET A 119 0.92 10.34 -14.38
N ASP A 120 0.37 9.54 -15.30
CA ASP A 120 -1.05 9.27 -15.39
C ASP A 120 -1.45 8.13 -14.43
N TYR A 121 -2.75 8.04 -14.14
CA TYR A 121 -3.34 6.99 -13.32
C TYR A 121 -4.48 6.28 -14.07
N LEU A 122 -4.26 5.02 -14.44
CA LEU A 122 -5.24 4.17 -15.12
C LEU A 122 -5.96 3.30 -14.10
N VAL A 123 -7.30 3.37 -14.13
CA VAL A 123 -8.20 2.62 -13.27
C VAL A 123 -9.06 1.68 -14.09
N ILE A 124 -9.16 0.42 -13.65
CA ILE A 124 -10.03 -0.61 -14.23
C ILE A 124 -10.92 -1.16 -13.11
N GLY A 125 -12.24 -1.11 -13.26
CA GLY A 125 -13.21 -1.40 -12.19
C GLY A 125 -13.99 -2.72 -12.29
N PHE A 126 -13.42 -3.87 -12.65
CA PHE A 126 -14.22 -5.10 -12.94
C PHE A 126 -14.10 -6.27 -11.93
N PRO A 127 -15.21 -6.87 -11.47
CA PRO A 127 -16.54 -6.28 -11.32
C PRO A 127 -16.57 -5.44 -10.03
N GLY A 128 -16.69 -4.12 -10.19
CA GLY A 128 -17.39 -3.27 -9.22
C GLY A 128 -18.84 -3.72 -9.06
#